data_AF-A0A078KR71-F1
#
_entry.id   AF-A0A078KR71-F1
#
_cell.length_a   1.000
_cell.length_b   1.000
_cell.length_c   1.000
_cell.angle_alpha   90.00
_cell.angle_beta   90.00
_cell.angle_gamma   90.00
#
_symmetry.space_group_name_H-M   'P 1'
#
loop_
_entity.id
_entity.type
_entity.pdbx_description
1 polymer ?
#
loop_
_entity_poly.entity_id
_entity_poly.type
_entity_poly.pdbx_seq_one_letter_code
_entity_poly.pdbx_strand_id
1 'polypeptide(L)'
;MRLSDMIEEMIQQMLAEADGIAEIQRNELANKLGCVPSQINYVITSRFTPEQGYIVESRRGGGGFIRIIRKVQSGNDMLTQVINAIGDRLNEETSRIYISNLFNAGAISEEADKLLRAASSAQVYRGIPQPLRDTVRASVIKHMLITLVDSD
;
A
#
# COMPACT_ATOMS: atom_id res chain seq x y z
N MET A 1 -10.69 -7.83 25.83
CA MET A 1 -10.03 -6.60 25.40
C MET A 1 -8.81 -6.43 26.28
N ARG A 2 -7.67 -6.98 25.84
CA ARG A 2 -6.71 -7.60 26.78
C ARG A 2 -5.27 -7.22 26.42
N LEU A 3 -4.78 -6.07 26.86
CA LEU A 3 -3.38 -5.64 26.81
C LEU A 3 -2.72 -5.52 25.41
N SER A 4 -2.82 -6.53 24.54
CA SER A 4 -2.36 -6.48 23.14
C SER A 4 -2.99 -5.34 22.35
N ASP A 5 -4.30 -5.14 22.51
CA ASP A 5 -5.03 -4.05 21.85
C ASP A 5 -4.50 -2.68 22.33
N MET A 6 -4.19 -2.54 23.62
CA MET A 6 -3.61 -1.32 24.18
C MET A 6 -2.17 -1.07 23.69
N ILE A 7 -1.36 -2.12 23.56
CA ILE A 7 -0.01 -2.02 22.99
C ILE A 7 -0.11 -1.56 21.53
N GLU A 8 -1.04 -2.13 20.76
CA GLU A 8 -1.29 -1.76 19.37
C GLU A 8 -1.71 -0.30 19.25
N GLU A 9 -2.73 0.15 20.00
CA GLU A 9 -3.20 1.54 20.01
C GLU A 9 -2.08 2.52 20.37
N MET A 10 -1.28 2.21 21.38
CA MET A 10 -0.17 3.06 21.81
C MET A 10 0.90 3.18 20.72
N ILE A 11 1.24 2.09 20.04
CA ILE A 11 2.18 2.12 18.91
C ILE A 11 1.60 2.90 17.73
N GLN A 12 0.31 2.74 17.43
CA GLN A 12 -0.36 3.53 16.38
C GLN A 12 -0.34 5.03 16.68
N GLN A 13 -0.51 5.41 17.95
CA GLN A 13 -0.41 6.80 18.36
C GLN A 13 1.02 7.34 18.18
N MET A 14 2.04 6.58 18.59
CA MET A 14 3.44 6.96 18.37
C MET A 14 3.75 7.12 16.87
N LEU A 15 3.22 6.24 16.02
CA LEU A 15 3.34 6.35 14.57
C LEU A 15 2.66 7.61 14.02
N ALA A 16 1.48 7.97 14.53
CA ALA A 16 0.76 9.16 14.09
C ALA A 16 1.48 10.46 14.50
N GLU A 17 2.09 10.49 15.68
CA GLU A 17 2.83 11.65 16.20
C GLU A 17 4.20 11.84 15.52
N ALA A 18 4.77 10.77 14.96
CA ALA A 18 6.12 10.74 14.39
C ALA A 18 6.13 10.44 12.87
N ASP A 19 5.11 10.93 12.15
CA ASP A 19 5.00 10.86 10.69
C ASP A 19 5.24 9.45 10.12
N GLY A 20 4.65 8.44 10.77
CA GLY A 20 4.72 7.04 10.38
C GLY A 20 5.97 6.29 10.84
N ILE A 21 6.86 6.88 11.65
CA ILE A 21 8.06 6.20 12.15
C ILE A 21 8.07 6.19 13.69
N ALA A 22 7.88 5.01 14.29
CA ALA A 22 7.94 4.84 15.74
C ALA A 22 9.20 4.06 16.15
N GLU A 23 9.98 4.63 17.07
CA GLU A 23 11.10 3.93 17.72
C GLU A 23 10.74 3.58 19.16
N ILE A 24 10.98 2.33 19.54
CA ILE A 24 10.47 1.78 20.79
C ILE A 24 11.51 0.88 21.45
N GLN A 25 11.71 1.06 22.74
CA GLN A 25 12.44 0.09 23.54
C GLN A 25 11.46 -0.88 24.19
N ARG A 26 11.62 -2.19 23.94
CA ARG A 26 10.74 -3.24 24.49
C ARG A 26 10.59 -3.16 26.00
N ASN A 27 11.70 -2.96 26.71
CA ASN A 27 11.71 -2.91 28.17
C ASN A 27 10.98 -1.68 28.70
N GLU A 28 11.19 -0.51 28.08
CA GLU A 28 10.52 0.72 28.50
C GLU A 28 9.01 0.67 28.26
N LEU A 29 8.59 0.20 27.08
CA LEU A 29 7.18 0.06 26.75
C LEU A 29 6.50 -0.97 27.65
N ALA A 30 7.16 -2.10 27.91
CA ALA A 30 6.66 -3.13 28.81
C ALA A 30 6.48 -2.59 30.24
N ASN A 31 7.46 -1.82 30.75
CA ASN A 31 7.38 -1.19 32.06
C ASN A 31 6.23 -0.16 32.15
N LYS A 32 6.06 0.68 31.12
CA LYS A 32 4.97 1.68 31.08
C LYS A 32 3.58 1.02 31.11
N LEU A 33 3.43 -0.12 30.43
CA LEU A 33 2.16 -0.85 30.34
C LEU A 33 2.00 -1.93 31.42
N GLY A 34 2.96 -2.06 32.34
CA GLY A 34 2.91 -3.06 33.42
C GLY A 34 2.91 -4.50 32.92
N CYS A 35 3.63 -4.81 31.84
CA CYS A 35 3.66 -6.14 31.22
C CYS A 35 5.08 -6.66 30.98
N VAL A 36 5.18 -7.89 30.48
CA VAL A 36 6.45 -8.55 30.16
C VAL A 36 6.94 -8.17 28.75
N PRO A 37 8.27 -8.03 28.49
CA PRO A 37 8.79 -7.68 27.17
C PRO A 37 8.40 -8.63 26.03
N SER A 38 8.13 -9.90 26.33
CA SER A 38 7.65 -10.88 25.35
C SER A 38 6.27 -10.51 24.79
N GLN A 39 5.42 -9.84 25.57
CA GLN A 39 4.10 -9.39 25.13
C GLN A 39 4.22 -8.31 24.05
N ILE A 40 5.15 -7.37 24.21
CA ILE A 40 5.46 -6.36 23.20
C ILE A 40 5.89 -7.04 21.90
N ASN A 41 6.78 -8.02 22.02
CA ASN A 41 7.29 -8.75 20.86
C ASN A 41 6.17 -9.50 20.12
N TYR A 42 5.28 -10.17 20.85
CA TYR A 42 4.12 -10.87 20.30
C TYR A 42 3.22 -9.92 19.49
N VAL A 43 2.89 -8.75 20.05
CA VAL A 43 2.04 -7.76 19.37
C VAL A 43 2.70 -7.24 18.10
N ILE A 44 3.97 -6.87 18.17
CA ILE A 44 4.72 -6.40 16.99
C ILE A 44 4.71 -7.46 15.89
N THR A 45 5.01 -8.71 16.21
CA THR A 45 5.04 -9.78 15.21
C THR A 45 3.67 -10.20 14.65
N SER A 46 2.57 -9.87 15.32
CA SER A 46 1.21 -10.28 14.93
C SER A 46 0.33 -9.17 14.36
N ARG A 47 0.68 -7.90 14.61
CA ARG A 47 -0.12 -6.71 14.23
C ARG A 47 0.62 -5.71 13.34
N PHE A 48 1.95 -5.74 13.38
CA PHE A 48 2.80 -4.81 12.62
C PHE A 48 3.60 -5.60 11.59
N THR A 49 2.87 -6.28 10.70
CA THR A 49 3.42 -7.15 9.66
C THR A 49 3.54 -6.42 8.32
N PRO A 50 4.42 -6.88 7.40
CA PRO A 50 4.48 -6.36 6.03
C PRO A 50 3.12 -6.41 5.32
N GLU A 51 2.34 -7.47 5.54
CA GLU A 51 1.01 -7.66 4.96
C GLU A 51 0.00 -6.61 5.46
N GLN A 52 0.22 -6.08 6.67
CA GLN A 52 -0.58 -5.00 7.26
C GLN A 52 0.00 -3.60 6.98
N GLY A 53 1.05 -3.50 6.15
CA GLY A 53 1.64 -2.23 5.74
C GLY A 53 2.70 -1.67 6.70
N TYR A 54 3.41 -2.54 7.43
CA TYR A 54 4.46 -2.12 8.36
C TYR A 54 5.81 -2.77 8.05
N ILE A 55 6.88 -2.02 8.22
CA ILE A 55 8.26 -2.52 8.21
C ILE A 55 8.78 -2.46 9.65
N VAL A 56 9.35 -3.57 10.13
CA VAL A 56 9.87 -3.67 11.50
C VAL A 56 11.36 -3.98 11.45
N GLU A 57 12.17 -3.08 12.03
CA GLU A 57 13.61 -3.25 12.20
C GLU A 57 13.93 -3.43 13.69
N SER A 58 14.93 -4.25 14.02
CA SER A 58 15.37 -4.42 15.42
C SER A 58 16.88 -4.31 15.54
N ARG A 59 17.34 -3.56 16.54
CA ARG A 59 18.76 -3.46 16.90
C ARG A 59 18.99 -4.11 18.27
N ARG A 60 19.97 -5.02 18.36
CA ARG A 60 20.36 -5.70 19.61
C ARG A 60 21.60 -5.02 20.23
N GLY A 61 21.68 -4.96 21.56
CA GLY A 61 22.80 -4.34 22.32
C GLY A 61 22.31 -3.45 23.48
N GLY A 62 23.25 -2.84 24.21
CA GLY A 62 22.93 -1.85 25.24
C GLY A 62 22.35 -0.59 24.59
N GLY A 63 21.03 -0.39 24.70
CA GLY A 63 20.28 0.62 23.94
C GLY A 63 19.56 0.07 22.70
N GLY A 64 19.31 -1.23 22.63
CA GLY A 64 18.53 -1.83 21.54
C GLY A 64 17.11 -1.28 21.46
N PHE A 65 16.64 -1.04 20.23
CA PHE A 65 15.30 -0.55 19.93
C PHE A 65 14.66 -1.40 18.83
N ILE A 66 13.34 -1.27 18.71
CA ILE A 66 12.54 -1.71 17.57
C ILE A 66 12.06 -0.45 16.87
N ARG A 67 12.29 -0.37 15.57
CA ARG A 67 11.72 0.69 14.72
C ARG A 67 10.59 0.09 13.92
N ILE A 68 9.42 0.69 14.02
CA ILE A 68 8.23 0.34 13.24
C ILE A 68 7.98 1.50 12.29
N ILE A 69 7.92 1.19 11.00
CA ILE A 69 7.67 2.16 9.95
C ILE A 69 6.34 1.78 9.32
N ARG A 70 5.36 2.68 9.41
CA ARG A 70 4.12 2.56 8.65
C ARG A 70 4.45 2.88 7.21
N LYS A 71 4.34 1.86 6.34
CA LYS A 71 4.41 2.08 4.91
C LYS A 71 3.13 2.83 4.53
N VAL A 72 3.24 4.15 4.34
CA VAL A 72 2.24 4.88 3.59
C VAL A 72 2.20 4.20 2.23
N GLN A 73 1.04 3.67 1.80
CA GLN A 73 0.94 3.23 0.42
C GLN A 73 1.20 4.45 -0.45
N SER A 74 2.38 4.49 -1.06
CA SER A 74 2.71 5.50 -2.04
C SER A 74 1.75 5.35 -3.22
N GLY A 75 1.55 6.42 -4.00
CA GLY A 75 0.86 6.31 -5.28
C GLY A 75 1.45 5.18 -6.13
N ASN A 76 2.77 5.01 -6.07
CA ASN A 76 3.51 3.97 -6.79
C ASN A 76 3.21 2.55 -6.31
N ASP A 77 2.98 2.34 -5.01
CA ASP A 77 2.53 1.03 -4.49
C ASP A 77 1.13 0.67 -5.02
N MET A 78 0.21 1.64 -5.06
CA MET A 78 -1.14 1.43 -5.60
C MET A 78 -1.12 1.16 -7.09
N LEU A 79 -0.31 1.91 -7.84
CA LEU A 79 -0.08 1.69 -9.27
C LEU A 79 0.46 0.28 -9.51
N THR A 80 1.46 -0.15 -8.75
CA THR A 80 2.06 -1.49 -8.85
C THR A 80 1.03 -2.59 -8.55
N GLN A 81 0.18 -2.42 -7.54
CA GLN A 81 -0.90 -3.37 -7.25
C GLN A 81 -1.89 -3.49 -8.40
N VAL A 82 -2.32 -2.37 -8.99
CA VAL A 82 -3.22 -2.38 -10.15
C VAL A 82 -2.54 -3.01 -11.37
N ILE A 83 -1.28 -2.71 -11.64
CA ILE A 83 -0.49 -3.32 -12.72
C ILE A 83 -0.47 -4.84 -12.58
N ASN A 84 -0.25 -5.36 -11.36
CA ASN A 84 -0.24 -6.80 -11.08
C ASN A 84 -1.64 -7.42 -11.16
N ALA A 85 -2.69 -6.68 -10.81
CA ALA A 85 -4.08 -7.12 -10.93
C ALA A 85 -4.59 -7.16 -12.37
N ILE A 86 -4.02 -6.33 -13.26
CA ILE A 86 -4.27 -6.41 -14.70
C ILE A 86 -3.55 -7.65 -15.25
N GLY A 87 -4.31 -8.72 -15.52
CA GLY A 87 -3.82 -9.89 -16.25
C GLY A 87 -3.68 -9.64 -17.76
N ASP A 88 -3.81 -10.69 -18.57
CA ASP A 88 -3.68 -10.61 -20.04
C ASP A 88 -4.92 -10.01 -20.74
N ARG A 89 -5.99 -9.75 -19.99
CA ARG A 89 -7.26 -9.23 -20.49
C ARG A 89 -7.83 -8.22 -19.52
N LEU A 90 -8.31 -7.11 -20.05
CA LEU A 90 -8.95 -6.04 -19.29
C LEU A 90 -10.16 -5.53 -20.06
N ASN A 91 -11.36 -5.68 -19.50
CA ASN A 91 -12.56 -5.07 -20.07
C ASN A 91 -12.66 -3.58 -19.66
N GLU A 92 -13.55 -2.83 -20.30
CA GLU A 92 -13.69 -1.38 -20.06
C GLU A 92 -14.17 -1.06 -18.63
N GLU A 93 -15.12 -1.82 -18.09
CA GLU A 93 -15.70 -1.58 -16.78
C GLU A 93 -14.66 -1.76 -15.66
N THR A 94 -13.94 -2.88 -15.67
CA THR A 94 -12.84 -3.16 -14.74
C THR A 94 -11.73 -2.12 -14.88
N SER A 95 -11.37 -1.72 -16.11
CA SER A 95 -10.41 -0.64 -16.33
C SER A 95 -10.85 0.66 -15.66
N ARG A 96 -12.13 1.03 -15.81
CA ARG A 96 -12.69 2.25 -15.23
C ARG A 96 -12.67 2.21 -13.70
N ILE A 97 -12.95 1.06 -13.10
CA ILE A 97 -12.89 0.87 -11.64
C ILE A 97 -11.46 1.09 -11.15
N TYR A 98 -10.46 0.44 -11.77
CA TYR A 98 -9.06 0.60 -11.40
C TYR A 98 -8.60 2.06 -11.49
N ILE A 99 -8.87 2.74 -12.60
CA ILE A 99 -8.49 4.14 -12.80
C ILE A 99 -9.16 5.04 -11.75
N SER A 100 -10.45 4.81 -11.45
CA SER A 100 -11.18 5.61 -10.44
C SER A 100 -10.63 5.41 -9.03
N ASN A 101 -10.25 4.19 -8.67
CA ASN A 101 -9.66 3.91 -7.37
C ASN A 101 -8.29 4.59 -7.22
N LEU A 102 -7.45 4.54 -8.26
CA LEU A 102 -6.17 5.24 -8.27
C LEU A 102 -6.32 6.74 -8.11
N PHE A 103 -7.27 7.36 -8.84
CA PHE A 103 -7.52 8.80 -8.74
C PHE A 103 -8.06 9.20 -7.37
N ASN A 104 -9.08 8.48 -6.87
CA ASN A 104 -9.68 8.77 -5.56
C ASN A 104 -8.70 8.61 -4.41
N ALA A 105 -7.73 7.70 -4.55
CA ALA A 105 -6.67 7.50 -3.57
C ALA A 105 -5.51 8.50 -3.71
N GLY A 106 -5.56 9.41 -4.69
CA GLY A 106 -4.50 10.39 -4.96
C GLY A 106 -3.24 9.79 -5.59
N ALA A 107 -3.31 8.57 -6.12
CA ALA A 107 -2.17 7.88 -6.73
C ALA A 107 -1.87 8.38 -8.15
N ILE A 108 -2.81 9.05 -8.80
CA ILE A 108 -2.65 9.67 -10.13
C ILE A 108 -3.25 11.07 -10.14
N SER A 109 -2.71 11.95 -10.97
CA SER A 109 -3.24 13.29 -11.18
C SER A 109 -4.58 13.27 -11.95
N GLU A 110 -5.33 14.37 -11.89
CA GLU A 110 -6.55 14.54 -12.68
C GLU A 110 -6.29 14.46 -14.20
N GLU A 111 -5.12 14.94 -14.64
CA GLU A 111 -4.71 14.84 -16.04
C GLU A 111 -4.47 13.38 -16.45
N ALA A 112 -3.76 12.60 -15.62
CA ALA A 112 -3.53 11.19 -15.85
C ALA A 112 -4.85 10.38 -15.85
N ASP A 113 -5.78 10.67 -14.92
CA ASP A 113 -7.11 10.05 -14.88
C ASP A 113 -7.87 10.25 -16.20
N LYS A 114 -7.92 11.50 -16.71
CA LYS A 114 -8.60 11.82 -17.97
C LYS A 114 -8.00 11.06 -19.15
N LEU A 115 -6.68 11.03 -19.27
CA LEU A 115 -5.97 10.33 -20.35
C LEU A 115 -6.18 8.81 -20.29
N LEU A 116 -6.06 8.22 -19.10
CA LEU A 116 -6.28 6.78 -18.89
C LEU A 116 -7.72 6.38 -19.22
N ARG A 117 -8.72 7.19 -18.82
CA ARG A 117 -10.12 6.93 -19.16
C ARG A 117 -10.36 6.98 -20.66
N ALA A 118 -9.80 7.98 -21.35
CA ALA A 118 -9.88 8.09 -22.80
C ALA A 118 -9.27 6.85 -23.48
N ALA A 119 -8.09 6.43 -23.05
CA ALA A 119 -7.41 5.24 -23.57
C ALA A 119 -8.14 3.92 -23.26
N SER A 120 -8.92 3.84 -22.17
CA SER A 120 -9.68 2.64 -21.79
C SER A 120 -10.99 2.45 -22.56
N SER A 121 -11.53 3.52 -23.13
CA SER A 121 -12.86 3.55 -23.78
C SER A 121 -12.97 2.53 -24.92
N ALA A 122 -14.07 1.78 -24.98
CA ALA A 122 -14.36 0.88 -26.10
C ALA A 122 -14.35 1.58 -27.47
N GLN A 123 -14.54 2.90 -27.52
CA GLN A 123 -14.45 3.69 -28.75
C GLN A 123 -13.10 3.51 -29.46
N VAL A 124 -12.01 3.51 -28.71
CA VAL A 124 -10.64 3.46 -29.23
C VAL A 124 -10.33 2.09 -29.85
N TYR A 125 -11.03 1.04 -29.41
CA TYR A 125 -10.79 -0.35 -29.85
C TYR A 125 -11.82 -0.85 -30.88
N ARG A 126 -12.69 0.01 -31.41
CA ARG A 126 -13.78 -0.41 -32.34
C ARG A 126 -13.29 -1.15 -33.58
N GLY A 127 -12.14 -0.75 -34.12
CA GLY A 127 -11.52 -1.36 -35.30
C GLY A 127 -10.84 -2.72 -35.03
N ILE A 128 -10.76 -3.14 -33.77
CA ILE A 128 -10.10 -4.40 -33.38
C ILE A 128 -11.18 -5.50 -33.24
N PRO A 129 -10.96 -6.71 -33.77
CA PRO A 129 -11.87 -7.84 -33.55
C PRO A 129 -11.96 -8.25 -32.06
N GLN A 130 -13.13 -8.70 -31.62
CA GLN A 130 -13.19 -9.54 -30.42
C GLN A 130 -12.47 -10.87 -30.72
N PRO A 131 -11.66 -11.46 -29.82
CA PRO A 131 -11.47 -11.14 -28.39
C PRO A 131 -10.25 -10.25 -28.09
N LEU A 132 -9.56 -9.73 -29.13
CA LEU A 132 -8.28 -9.04 -28.98
C LEU A 132 -8.39 -7.69 -28.27
N ARG A 133 -9.58 -7.06 -28.30
CA ARG A 133 -9.84 -5.76 -27.65
C ARG A 133 -9.37 -5.71 -26.20
N ASP A 134 -9.72 -6.71 -25.41
CA ASP A 134 -9.39 -6.71 -23.97
C ASP A 134 -7.91 -6.96 -23.72
N THR A 135 -7.25 -7.72 -24.59
CA THR A 135 -5.81 -7.96 -24.51
C THR A 135 -5.01 -6.72 -24.89
N VAL A 136 -5.42 -6.02 -25.95
CA VAL A 136 -4.80 -4.76 -26.34
C VAL A 136 -5.06 -3.70 -25.26
N ARG A 137 -6.27 -3.61 -24.70
CA ARG A 137 -6.57 -2.70 -23.59
C ARG A 137 -5.71 -2.99 -22.36
N ALA A 138 -5.58 -4.26 -21.97
CA ALA A 138 -4.72 -4.64 -20.85
C ALA A 138 -3.27 -4.18 -21.10
N SER A 139 -2.74 -4.41 -22.29
CA SER A 139 -1.39 -3.99 -22.67
C SER A 139 -1.22 -2.48 -22.62
N VAL A 140 -2.14 -1.71 -23.23
CA VAL A 140 -2.06 -0.24 -23.27
C VAL A 140 -2.12 0.35 -21.86
N ILE A 141 -3.14 -0.04 -21.07
CA ILE A 141 -3.32 0.51 -19.73
C ILE A 141 -2.16 0.11 -18.81
N LYS A 142 -1.70 -1.14 -18.86
CA LYS A 142 -0.55 -1.59 -18.06
C LYS A 142 0.70 -0.76 -18.36
N HIS A 143 1.02 -0.51 -19.63
CA HIS A 143 2.19 0.30 -19.97
C HIS A 143 2.04 1.77 -19.55
N MET A 144 0.85 2.36 -19.69
CA MET A 144 0.61 3.73 -19.20
C MET A 144 0.82 3.83 -17.69
N LEU A 145 0.33 2.87 -16.91
CA LEU A 145 0.54 2.84 -15.46
C LEU A 145 2.01 2.63 -15.08
N ILE A 146 2.75 1.79 -15.83
CA ILE A 146 4.20 1.62 -15.64
C ILE A 146 4.95 2.93 -15.95
N THR A 147 4.53 3.71 -16.94
CA THR A 147 5.17 5.02 -17.20
C THR A 147 4.94 6.01 -16.05
N LEU A 148 3.78 5.97 -15.38
CA LEU A 148 3.52 6.77 -14.18
C LEU A 148 4.39 6.31 -13.00
N VAL A 149 4.61 4.99 -12.90
CA VAL A 149 5.77 4.30 -12.27
C VAL A 149 7.06 5.12 -12.16
N ASP A 150 7.64 5.30 -13.34
CA ASP A 150 9.02 5.70 -13.56
C ASP A 150 9.21 7.23 -13.64
N SER A 151 8.13 8.01 -13.45
CA SER A 151 8.13 9.47 -13.61
C SER A 151 8.36 10.25 -12.31
N ASP A 152 8.53 9.57 -11.18
CA ASP A 152 8.96 10.12 -9.87
C ASP A 152 10.47 9.96 -9.64
#